data_AF-A0A0U1HVY6-F1
#
_entry.id   AF-A0A0U1HVY6-F1
#
_cell.length_a   1.000
_cell.length_b   1.000
_cell.length_c   1.000
_cell.angle_alpha   90.00
_cell.angle_beta   90.00
_cell.angle_gamma   90.00
#
_symmetry.space_group_name_H-M   'P 1'
#
loop_
_entity.id
_entity.type
_entity.pdbx_description
1 polymer ?
#
loop_
_entity_poly.entity_id
_entity_poly.type
_entity_poly.pdbx_seq_one_letter_code
_entity_poly.pdbx_strand_id
1 'polypeptide(L)'
;MLNRYVATAEFLGFDKKAGVLVYNFMSIGLSGYGMARMVLKPESWRLFRYISSDYIRNIKTLGYGNLAIESTGNALSIKVINDNK
;
A
#
# COMPACT_ATOMS: atom_id res chain seq x y z
N MET A 1 -10.95 -9.51 -10.70
CA MET A 1 -10.16 -8.34 -11.17
C MET A 1 -8.80 -8.72 -11.74
N LEU A 2 -8.03 -9.61 -11.10
CA LEU A 2 -6.70 -10.05 -11.56
C LEU A 2 -6.64 -10.43 -13.05
N ASN A 3 -7.64 -11.17 -13.55
CA ASN A 3 -7.69 -11.64 -14.95
C ASN A 3 -7.76 -10.51 -15.99
N ARG A 4 -8.30 -9.33 -15.64
CA ARG A 4 -8.34 -8.20 -16.58
C ARG A 4 -6.98 -7.55 -16.76
N TYR A 5 -6.23 -7.38 -15.67
CA TYR A 5 -4.86 -6.85 -15.71
C TYR A 5 -3.94 -7.77 -16.51
N VAL A 6 -4.07 -9.08 -16.30
CA VAL A 6 -3.34 -10.10 -17.05
C VAL A 6 -3.69 -10.04 -18.55
N ALA A 7 -4.97 -9.95 -18.90
CA ALA A 7 -5.40 -9.88 -20.29
C ALA A 7 -4.93 -8.58 -21.01
N THR A 8 -4.93 -7.43 -20.33
CA THR A 8 -4.36 -6.20 -20.89
C THR A 8 -2.84 -6.25 -21.00
N ALA A 9 -2.15 -6.92 -20.07
CA ALA A 9 -0.70 -7.11 -20.16
C ALA A 9 -0.35 -8.00 -21.36
N GLU A 10 -1.06 -9.11 -21.54
CA GLU A 10 -0.92 -9.99 -22.71
C GLU A 10 -1.26 -9.24 -24.03
N PHE A 11 -2.33 -8.44 -24.06
CA PHE A 11 -2.69 -7.62 -25.22
C PHE A 11 -1.62 -6.57 -25.57
N LEU A 12 -0.94 -6.02 -24.57
CA LEU A 12 0.16 -5.06 -24.74
C LEU A 12 1.52 -5.75 -25.00
N GLY A 13 1.56 -7.09 -25.12
CA GLY A 13 2.77 -7.87 -25.38
C GLY A 13 3.67 -8.07 -24.15
N PHE A 14 3.19 -7.75 -22.95
CA PHE A 14 3.90 -7.98 -21.70
C PHE A 14 3.67 -9.40 -21.18
N ASP A 15 4.74 -10.02 -20.70
CA ASP A 15 4.65 -11.31 -20.01
C ASP A 15 3.78 -11.17 -18.76
N LYS A 16 2.89 -12.15 -18.54
CA LYS A 16 1.99 -12.21 -17.38
C LYS A 16 2.78 -12.12 -16.07
N LYS A 17 3.97 -12.71 -16.02
CA LYS A 17 4.87 -12.62 -14.86
C LYS A 17 5.33 -11.19 -14.58
N ALA A 18 5.68 -10.44 -15.63
CA ALA A 18 6.05 -9.03 -15.50
C ALA A 18 4.87 -8.18 -14.98
N GLY A 19 3.65 -8.42 -15.47
CA GLY A 19 2.45 -7.73 -14.97
C GLY A 19 2.17 -8.00 -13.48
N VAL A 20 2.30 -9.27 -13.06
CA VAL A 20 2.13 -9.66 -11.65
C VAL A 20 3.23 -9.05 -10.76
N LEU A 21 4.47 -9.04 -11.23
CA LEU A 21 5.61 -8.44 -10.52
C LEU A 21 5.39 -6.93 -10.28
N VAL A 22 5.05 -6.19 -11.33
CA VAL A 22 4.80 -4.74 -11.25
C VAL A 22 3.64 -4.43 -10.31
N TYR A 23 2.54 -5.18 -10.41
CA TYR A 23 1.37 -4.98 -9.54
C TYR A 23 1.70 -5.17 -8.06
N ASN A 24 2.41 -6.25 -7.71
CA ASN A 24 2.79 -6.52 -6.32
C ASN A 24 3.78 -5.50 -5.79
N PHE A 25 4.76 -5.10 -6.61
CA PHE A 25 5.73 -4.07 -6.24
C PHE A 25 5.07 -2.72 -5.96
N MET A 26 4.17 -2.30 -6.86
CA MET A 26 3.35 -1.10 -6.67
C MET A 26 2.51 -1.19 -5.39
N SER A 27 1.86 -2.33 -5.15
CA SER A 27 0.99 -2.51 -3.97
C SER A 27 1.76 -2.35 -2.66
N ILE A 28 2.94 -2.97 -2.55
CA ILE A 28 3.81 -2.85 -1.38
C ILE A 28 4.28 -1.40 -1.21
N GLY A 29 4.70 -0.74 -2.29
CA GLY A 29 5.14 0.66 -2.26
C GLY A 29 4.02 1.62 -1.81
N LEU A 30 2.82 1.45 -2.34
CA LEU A 30 1.64 2.23 -1.97
C LEU A 30 1.21 2.00 -0.52
N SER A 31 1.22 0.75 -0.04
CA SER A 31 0.98 0.42 1.38
C SER A 31 2.01 1.10 2.28
N GLY A 32 3.31 0.95 1.98
CA GLY A 32 4.39 1.59 2.74
C GLY A 32 4.27 3.12 2.78
N TYR A 33 3.96 3.75 1.64
CA TYR A 33 3.67 5.18 1.58
C TYR A 33 2.43 5.56 2.41
N GLY A 34 1.37 4.76 2.32
CA GLY A 34 0.14 4.90 3.10
C GLY A 34 0.38 4.87 4.60
N MET A 35 1.31 4.04 5.09
CA MET A 35 1.72 4.03 6.50
C MET A 35 2.59 5.23 6.89
N ALA A 36 3.50 5.65 6.00
CA ALA A 36 4.51 6.67 6.27
C ALA A 36 3.99 8.11 6.16
N ARG A 37 2.95 8.34 5.34
CA ARG A 37 2.38 9.69 5.12
C ARG A 37 1.92 10.33 6.43
N MET A 38 1.96 11.66 6.44
CA MET A 38 1.39 12.46 7.51
C MET A 38 -0.14 12.54 7.34
N VAL A 39 -0.85 12.37 8.46
CA VAL A 39 -2.31 12.52 8.54
C VAL A 39 -2.62 13.43 9.72
N LEU A 40 -3.74 14.13 9.62
CA LEU A 40 -4.24 14.96 10.71
C LEU A 40 -4.61 14.05 11.88
N LYS A 41 -4.08 14.36 13.08
CA LYS A 41 -4.41 13.62 14.29
C LYS A 41 -5.93 13.68 14.54
N PRO A 42 -6.61 12.53 14.71
CA PRO A 42 -8.00 12.52 15.18
C PRO A 42 -8.05 13.25 16.52
N GLU A 43 -9.00 14.16 16.71
CA GLU A 43 -9.12 15.03 17.90
C GLU A 43 -8.12 16.21 18.01
N SER A 44 -7.37 16.60 16.95
CA SER A 44 -6.70 17.93 17.02
C SER A 44 -7.72 19.05 16.85
N TRP A 45 -7.94 19.81 17.92
CA TRP A 45 -9.01 20.81 18.01
C TRP A 45 -8.72 22.09 17.21
N ARG A 46 -9.79 22.69 16.68
CA ARG A 46 -9.82 23.80 15.70
C ARG A 46 -9.29 25.18 16.16
N LEU A 47 -8.63 25.28 17.32
CA LEU A 47 -8.22 26.60 17.82
C LEU A 47 -7.16 27.25 16.91
N PHE A 48 -6.29 26.44 16.30
CA PHE A 48 -5.36 26.87 15.25
C PHE A 48 -5.44 25.87 14.09
N ARG A 49 -5.64 26.35 12.86
CA ARG A 49 -5.81 25.49 11.69
C ARG A 49 -4.45 24.99 11.19
N TYR A 50 -4.29 23.66 11.09
CA TYR A 50 -3.22 22.99 10.35
C TYR A 50 -1.79 23.40 10.76
N ILE A 51 -1.52 23.45 12.05
CA ILE A 51 -0.14 23.63 12.53
C ILE A 51 0.63 22.32 12.40
N SER A 52 1.95 22.40 12.22
CA SER A 52 2.81 21.23 11.99
C SER A 52 2.72 20.17 13.11
N SER A 53 2.39 20.59 14.34
CA SER A 53 2.17 19.71 15.49
C SER A 53 0.90 18.85 15.40
N ASP A 54 -0.06 19.20 14.53
CA ASP A 54 -1.31 18.45 14.37
C ASP A 54 -1.16 17.22 13.48
N TYR A 55 -0.02 17.09 12.79
CA TYR A 55 0.25 16.00 11.88
C TYR A 55 1.03 14.89 12.57
N ILE A 56 0.51 13.67 12.47
CA ILE A 56 1.17 12.46 12.92
C ILE A 56 1.35 11.50 11.75
N ARG A 57 2.32 10.58 11.85
CA ARG A 57 2.45 9.51 10.85
C ARG A 57 1.23 8.60 10.91
N ASN A 58 0.71 8.19 9.75
CA ASN A 58 -0.48 7.35 9.66
C ASN A 58 -0.32 5.99 10.37
N ILE A 59 0.90 5.45 10.46
CA ILE A 59 1.17 4.25 11.27
C ILE A 59 0.75 4.40 12.74
N LYS A 60 0.74 5.62 13.30
CA LYS A 60 0.30 5.88 14.68
C LYS A 60 -1.23 5.97 14.82
N THR A 61 -1.94 6.22 13.72
CA THR A 61 -3.41 6.23 13.68
C THR A 61 -3.99 4.88 13.29
N LEU A 62 -3.20 4.05 12.61
CA LEU A 62 -3.55 2.67 12.31
C LEU A 62 -3.49 1.83 13.59
N GLY A 63 -4.61 1.23 13.99
CA GLY A 63 -4.64 0.28 15.10
C GLY A 63 -3.90 -1.02 14.79
N TYR A 64 -3.53 -1.79 15.82
CA TYR A 64 -2.77 -3.04 15.70
C TYR A 64 -3.39 -4.04 14.71
N GLY A 65 -4.73 -4.12 14.63
CA GLY A 65 -5.42 -5.01 13.69
C GLY A 65 -5.16 -4.64 12.22
N ASN A 66 -5.21 -3.36 11.87
CA ASN A 66 -4.94 -2.91 10.49
C ASN A 66 -3.47 -3.15 10.11
N LEU A 67 -2.55 -2.93 11.06
CA LEU A 67 -1.13 -3.22 10.84
C LEU A 67 -0.88 -4.70 10.58
N ALA A 68 -1.54 -5.60 11.34
CA ALA A 68 -1.44 -7.05 11.13
C ALA A 68 -2.02 -7.50 9.78
N ILE A 69 -3.10 -6.87 9.32
CA ILE A 69 -3.70 -7.15 8.01
C ILE A 69 -2.75 -6.70 6.90
N GLU A 70 -2.25 -5.45 6.93
CA GLU A 70 -1.30 -4.98 5.92
C GLU A 70 0.00 -5.78 5.92
N SER A 71 0.55 -6.14 7.10
CA SER A 71 1.76 -6.95 7.16
C SER A 71 1.57 -8.32 6.52
N THR A 72 0.40 -8.94 6.73
CA THR A 72 0.06 -10.23 6.13
C THR A 72 -0.10 -10.11 4.62
N GLY A 73 -0.83 -9.07 4.15
CA GLY A 73 -1.01 -8.81 2.71
C GLY A 73 0.30 -8.53 1.98
N ASN A 74 1.20 -7.74 2.58
CA ASN A 74 2.52 -7.48 2.03
C ASN A 74 3.40 -8.74 2.03
N ALA A 75 3.34 -9.57 3.08
CA ALA A 75 4.07 -10.84 3.12
C ALA A 75 3.63 -11.79 1.98
N LEU A 76 2.33 -11.85 1.68
CA LEU A 76 1.83 -12.61 0.53
C LEU A 76 2.31 -12.03 -0.80
N SER A 77 2.29 -10.71 -0.95
CA SER A 77 2.77 -10.01 -2.15
C SER A 77 4.26 -10.30 -2.40
N ILE A 78 5.08 -10.33 -1.34
CA ILE A 78 6.51 -10.68 -1.42
C ILE A 78 6.70 -12.14 -1.82
N LYS A 79 5.91 -13.07 -1.26
CA LYS A 79 5.94 -14.48 -1.66
C LYS A 79 5.63 -14.64 -3.14
N VAL A 80 4.58 -13.98 -3.63
CA VAL A 80 4.23 -14.01 -5.06
C VAL A 80 5.37 -13.46 -5.93
N ILE A 81 6.05 -12.40 -5.51
CA ILE A 81 7.24 -11.89 -6.22
C ILE A 81 8.36 -12.94 -6.27
N ASN A 82 8.64 -13.60 -5.16
CA ASN A 82 9.68 -14.62 -5.08
C ASN A 82 9.34 -15.88 -5.91
N ASP A 83 8.08 -16.31 -5.90
CA ASP A 83 7.61 -17.49 -6.64
C ASP A 83 7.52 -17.23 -8.15
N ASN A 84 7.43 -15.96 -8.57
CA ASN A 84 7.44 -15.56 -9.99
C ASN A 84 8.83 -15.14 -10.50
N LYS A 85 9.86 -15.19 -9.65
CA LYS A 85 11.26 -14.93 -10.00
C LYS A 85 11.91 -16.15 -10.62
#